data_AF-A0A7V4YRV1-F1
#
_entry.id   AF-A0A7V4YRV1-F1
#
_cell.length_a   1.000
_cell.length_b   1.000
_cell.length_c   1.000
_cell.angle_alpha   90.00
_cell.angle_beta   90.00
_cell.angle_gamma   90.00
#
_symmetry.space_group_name_H-M   'P 1'
#
loop_
_entity.id
_entity.type
_entity.pdbx_description
1 polymer ?
#
loop_
_entity_poly.entity_id
_entity_poly.type
_entity_poly.pdbx_seq_one_letter_code
_entity_poly.pdbx_strand_id
1 'polypeptide(L)'
;MSKTKIGAALVVGGGVGGIQAALDLAESGIKVYIAEDKPSIGGVMAQLDKTFPTNDCAMCTLAPRLVGVGRHKDIEIISLSEIEKIEGEPGNFKVTLRKKPRYVDEEKCTGCGTCVSNCPTRNRVQPLEPSPVEIEPEFRDKVIEIVQRNKNREGPLMPILQEINATFNYLPESALRYVARETGYSLTHILKIATFYSAFSITPRGKYIINVCVGTTCYVRGADKLMERFMDELKIKEGETTPDRLFTLRGVRCIGCCGLAPAIMVNEEVHGKVTIPQVKEIINKYKKEAA
;
A
#
# COMPACT_ATOMS: atom_id res chain seq x y z
N MET A 1 -13.54 -32.34 -49.14
CA MET A 1 -13.90 -32.72 -47.76
C MET A 1 -13.01 -31.96 -46.79
N SER A 2 -13.58 -31.05 -45.98
CA SER A 2 -12.95 -30.61 -44.73
C SER A 2 -14.06 -30.08 -43.82
N LYS A 3 -14.46 -30.95 -42.89
CA LYS A 3 -15.40 -30.81 -41.76
C LYS A 3 -15.89 -29.39 -41.46
N THR A 4 -17.21 -29.24 -41.44
CA THR A 4 -17.97 -28.22 -40.70
C THR A 4 -17.22 -27.85 -39.43
N LYS A 5 -16.77 -26.60 -39.29
CA LYS A 5 -16.14 -26.12 -38.05
C LYS A 5 -17.21 -26.09 -36.97
N ILE A 6 -17.37 -27.21 -36.27
CA ILE A 6 -18.01 -27.28 -34.96
C ILE A 6 -16.94 -26.81 -34.01
N GLY A 7 -17.04 -25.62 -33.46
CA GLY A 7 -15.98 -25.10 -32.62
C GLY A 7 -16.51 -24.09 -31.64
N ALA A 8 -16.83 -24.56 -30.44
CA ALA A 8 -16.80 -23.69 -29.29
C ALA A 8 -15.35 -23.64 -28.78
N ALA A 9 -14.91 -22.49 -28.30
CA ALA A 9 -13.61 -22.32 -27.66
C ALA A 9 -13.79 -22.32 -26.14
N LEU A 10 -12.86 -22.95 -25.42
CA LEU A 10 -12.77 -22.85 -23.96
C LEU A 10 -11.60 -21.94 -23.60
N VAL A 11 -11.89 -20.84 -22.91
CA VAL A 11 -10.89 -19.95 -22.32
C VAL A 11 -10.71 -20.33 -20.86
N VAL A 12 -9.49 -20.68 -20.48
CA VAL A 12 -9.14 -21.07 -19.11
C VAL A 12 -8.63 -19.85 -18.36
N GLY A 13 -9.37 -19.44 -17.33
CA GLY A 13 -9.10 -18.27 -16.51
C GLY A 13 -9.82 -17.01 -17.01
N GLY A 14 -10.61 -16.41 -16.14
CA GLY A 14 -11.36 -15.17 -16.34
C GLY A 14 -10.60 -13.91 -15.92
N GLY A 15 -9.26 -13.90 -16.03
CA GLY A 15 -8.47 -12.67 -15.84
C GLY A 15 -8.64 -11.67 -16.99
N VAL A 16 -7.99 -10.51 -16.92
CA VAL A 16 -8.10 -9.47 -17.97
C VAL A 16 -7.78 -10.00 -19.39
N GLY A 17 -6.75 -10.85 -19.51
CA GLY A 17 -6.39 -11.46 -20.78
C GLY A 17 -7.42 -12.48 -21.28
N GLY A 18 -7.97 -13.31 -20.39
CA GLY A 18 -8.99 -14.29 -20.74
C GLY A 18 -10.32 -13.64 -21.12
N ILE A 19 -10.71 -12.58 -20.42
CA ILE A 19 -11.90 -11.77 -20.75
C ILE A 19 -11.75 -11.14 -22.15
N GLN A 20 -10.60 -10.54 -22.45
CA GLN A 20 -10.35 -9.96 -23.77
C GLN A 20 -10.35 -11.03 -24.86
N ALA A 21 -9.64 -12.15 -24.65
CA ALA A 21 -9.62 -13.25 -25.60
C ALA A 21 -11.02 -13.83 -25.87
N ALA A 22 -11.85 -13.95 -24.83
CA ALA A 22 -13.22 -14.42 -24.97
C ALA A 22 -14.09 -13.44 -25.78
N LEU A 23 -13.92 -12.12 -25.59
CA LEU A 23 -14.59 -11.11 -26.40
C LEU A 23 -14.17 -11.19 -27.87
N ASP A 24 -12.87 -11.22 -28.14
CA ASP A 24 -12.34 -11.24 -29.52
C ASP A 24 -12.83 -12.49 -30.28
N LEU A 25 -12.85 -13.65 -29.60
CA LEU A 25 -13.37 -14.90 -30.16
C LEU A 25 -14.88 -14.85 -30.39
N ALA A 26 -15.64 -14.28 -29.45
CA ALA A 26 -17.08 -14.18 -29.57
C ALA A 26 -17.52 -13.18 -30.65
N GLU A 27 -16.83 -12.05 -30.78
CA GLU A 27 -17.01 -11.08 -31.88
C GLU A 27 -16.65 -11.69 -33.24
N SER A 28 -15.76 -12.69 -33.26
CA SER A 28 -15.47 -13.50 -34.46
C SER A 28 -16.54 -14.57 -34.75
N GLY A 29 -17.64 -14.61 -33.98
CA GLY A 29 -18.75 -15.55 -34.16
C GLY A 29 -18.50 -16.95 -33.61
N ILE A 30 -17.49 -17.12 -32.74
CA ILE A 30 -17.17 -18.40 -32.10
C ILE A 30 -17.87 -18.45 -30.74
N LYS A 31 -18.57 -19.55 -30.44
CA LYS A 31 -19.15 -19.78 -29.10
C LYS A 31 -17.99 -19.95 -28.10
N VAL A 32 -17.98 -19.21 -27.00
CA VAL A 32 -16.90 -19.26 -26.00
C VAL A 32 -17.44 -19.69 -24.64
N TYR A 33 -16.75 -20.63 -24.01
CA TYR A 33 -16.91 -20.95 -22.60
C TYR A 33 -15.72 -20.39 -21.82
N ILE A 34 -15.96 -19.72 -20.70
CA ILE A 34 -14.90 -19.28 -19.78
C ILE A 34 -14.94 -20.20 -18.57
N ALA A 35 -13.88 -20.96 -18.32
CA ALA A 35 -13.71 -21.71 -17.07
C ALA A 35 -12.90 -20.88 -16.07
N GLU A 36 -13.50 -20.54 -14.93
CA GLU A 36 -12.88 -19.74 -13.87
C GLU A 36 -12.96 -20.50 -12.54
N ASP A 37 -11.85 -20.61 -11.83
CA ASP A 37 -11.77 -21.34 -10.56
C ASP A 37 -12.42 -20.55 -9.41
N LYS A 38 -12.47 -19.22 -9.50
CA LYS A 38 -13.08 -18.32 -8.51
C LYS A 38 -14.59 -18.11 -8.76
N PRO A 39 -15.31 -17.51 -7.78
CA PRO A 39 -16.73 -17.17 -7.93
C PRO A 39 -17.06 -16.13 -9.01
N SER A 40 -16.08 -15.35 -9.46
CA SER A 40 -16.25 -14.23 -10.38
C SER A 40 -15.02 -14.07 -11.28
N ILE A 41 -15.27 -13.60 -12.51
CA ILE A 41 -14.22 -13.16 -13.45
C ILE A 41 -13.68 -11.77 -13.07
N GLY A 42 -12.51 -11.41 -13.60
CA GLY A 42 -11.82 -10.13 -13.39
C GLY A 42 -10.38 -10.28 -12.90
N GLY A 43 -10.01 -11.46 -12.41
CA GLY A 43 -8.65 -11.79 -11.97
C GLY A 43 -8.12 -10.85 -10.88
N VAL A 44 -6.79 -10.66 -10.84
CA VAL A 44 -6.12 -9.76 -9.90
C VAL A 44 -6.42 -8.29 -10.21
N MET A 45 -6.62 -7.95 -11.48
CA MET A 45 -6.85 -6.57 -11.91
C MET A 45 -8.12 -5.99 -11.26
N ALA A 46 -9.16 -6.79 -11.08
CA ALA A 46 -10.39 -6.39 -10.37
C ALA A 46 -10.17 -6.06 -8.87
N GLN A 47 -9.03 -6.43 -8.30
CA GLN A 47 -8.68 -6.21 -6.89
C GLN A 47 -7.80 -4.97 -6.69
N LEU A 48 -7.34 -4.34 -7.78
CA LEU A 48 -6.48 -3.17 -7.73
C LEU A 48 -7.33 -1.88 -7.71
N ASP A 49 -6.88 -0.89 -6.94
CA ASP A 49 -7.45 0.47 -7.00
C ASP A 49 -6.90 1.20 -8.24
N LYS A 50 -5.57 1.18 -8.42
CA LYS A 50 -4.89 1.87 -9.52
C LYS A 50 -3.93 0.96 -10.28
N THR A 51 -3.81 1.17 -11.58
CA THR A 51 -2.86 0.48 -12.45
C THR A 51 -1.60 1.32 -12.66
N PHE A 52 -0.42 0.69 -12.60
CA PHE A 52 0.82 1.30 -13.06
C PHE A 52 0.95 1.08 -14.59
N PRO A 53 1.45 2.05 -15.39
CA PRO A 53 2.09 3.32 -15.04
C PRO A 53 1.16 4.53 -15.00
N THR A 54 -0.06 4.41 -15.51
CA THR A 54 -0.96 5.55 -15.75
C THR A 54 -1.67 6.04 -14.49
N ASN A 55 -1.67 5.23 -13.42
CA ASN A 55 -2.44 5.45 -12.20
C ASN A 55 -3.97 5.52 -12.44
N ASP A 56 -4.44 4.87 -13.51
CA ASP A 56 -5.86 4.80 -13.82
C ASP A 56 -6.59 3.85 -12.88
N CYS A 57 -7.88 4.11 -12.64
CA CYS A 57 -8.73 3.20 -11.89
C CYS A 57 -8.86 1.87 -12.62
N ALA A 58 -8.40 0.77 -12.00
CA ALA A 58 -8.39 -0.54 -12.65
C ALA A 58 -9.80 -1.00 -13.03
N MET A 59 -10.78 -0.70 -12.18
CA MET A 59 -12.18 -1.04 -12.45
C MET A 59 -12.75 -0.24 -13.63
N CYS A 60 -12.37 1.04 -13.81
CA CYS A 60 -12.82 1.82 -14.97
C CYS A 60 -12.35 1.21 -16.30
N THR A 61 -11.13 0.66 -16.33
CA THR A 61 -10.59 -0.01 -17.52
C THR A 61 -11.21 -1.40 -17.73
N LEU A 62 -11.52 -2.12 -16.65
CA LEU A 62 -11.97 -3.52 -16.71
C LEU A 62 -13.50 -3.66 -16.84
N ALA A 63 -14.27 -2.77 -16.22
CA ALA A 63 -15.73 -2.77 -16.20
C ALA A 63 -16.37 -2.91 -17.59
N PRO A 64 -15.98 -2.16 -18.65
CA PRO A 64 -16.61 -2.30 -19.95
C PRO A 64 -16.43 -3.72 -20.53
N ARG A 65 -15.28 -4.35 -20.29
CA ARG A 65 -15.01 -5.73 -20.75
C ARG A 65 -15.83 -6.76 -19.95
N LEU A 66 -15.94 -6.58 -18.64
CA LEU A 66 -16.77 -7.44 -17.78
C LEU A 66 -18.24 -7.39 -18.20
N VAL A 67 -18.77 -6.19 -18.44
CA VAL A 67 -20.14 -6.00 -18.91
C VAL A 67 -20.32 -6.57 -20.31
N GLY A 68 -19.32 -6.40 -21.19
CA GLY A 68 -19.31 -6.99 -22.53
C GLY A 68 -19.44 -8.50 -22.48
N VAL A 69 -18.58 -9.17 -21.70
CA VAL A 69 -18.62 -10.63 -21.54
C VAL A 69 -19.93 -11.09 -20.92
N GLY A 70 -20.41 -10.42 -19.87
CA GLY A 70 -21.64 -10.81 -19.18
C GLY A 70 -22.93 -10.63 -20.01
N ARG A 71 -22.90 -9.79 -21.07
CA ARG A 71 -24.05 -9.55 -21.95
C ARG A 71 -23.96 -10.27 -23.30
N HIS A 72 -22.80 -10.84 -23.63
CA HIS A 72 -22.60 -11.47 -24.93
C HIS A 72 -23.31 -12.83 -25.02
N LYS A 73 -24.16 -13.04 -26.02
CA LYS A 73 -24.96 -14.27 -26.18
C LYS A 73 -24.10 -15.51 -26.44
N ASP A 74 -22.96 -15.31 -27.09
CA ASP A 74 -22.05 -16.40 -27.44
C ASP A 74 -21.03 -16.73 -26.36
N ILE A 75 -21.00 -15.98 -25.24
CA ILE A 75 -20.09 -16.26 -24.13
C ILE A 75 -20.87 -16.84 -22.95
N GLU A 76 -20.38 -17.96 -22.41
CA GLU A 76 -20.91 -18.60 -21.22
C GLU A 76 -19.84 -18.68 -20.14
N ILE A 77 -20.14 -18.17 -18.94
CA ILE A 77 -19.19 -18.10 -17.83
C ILE A 77 -19.44 -19.28 -16.89
N ILE A 78 -18.48 -20.19 -16.81
CA ILE A 78 -18.48 -21.34 -15.91
C ILE A 78 -17.52 -21.05 -14.75
N SER A 79 -17.99 -20.25 -13.81
CA SER A 79 -17.26 -19.95 -12.55
C SER A 79 -17.24 -21.15 -11.58
N LEU A 80 -16.39 -21.06 -10.55
CA LEU A 80 -16.16 -22.12 -9.56
C LEU A 80 -15.78 -23.48 -10.18
N SER A 81 -15.08 -23.46 -11.33
CA SER A 81 -14.80 -24.67 -12.09
C SER A 81 -13.31 -24.85 -12.35
N GLU A 82 -12.82 -26.06 -12.07
CA GLU A 82 -11.43 -26.46 -12.32
C GLU A 82 -11.39 -27.53 -13.41
N ILE A 83 -10.29 -27.59 -14.16
CA ILE A 83 -10.10 -28.60 -15.20
C ILE A 83 -9.58 -29.88 -14.54
N GLU A 84 -10.29 -30.98 -14.75
CA GLU A 84 -9.90 -32.30 -14.25
C GLU A 84 -9.18 -33.11 -15.33
N LYS A 85 -9.66 -33.06 -16.57
CA LYS A 85 -9.11 -33.83 -17.69
C LYS A 85 -9.28 -33.09 -19.00
N ILE A 86 -8.26 -33.18 -19.86
CA ILE A 86 -8.29 -32.69 -21.24
C ILE A 86 -7.94 -33.88 -22.15
N GLU A 87 -8.82 -34.20 -23.09
CA GLU A 87 -8.64 -35.26 -24.08
C GLU A 87 -8.89 -34.69 -25.49
N GLY A 88 -8.19 -35.21 -26.49
CA GLY A 88 -8.42 -34.87 -27.90
C GLY A 88 -7.19 -34.30 -28.60
N GLU A 89 -7.43 -33.68 -29.75
CA GLU A 89 -6.40 -33.17 -30.67
C GLU A 89 -6.63 -31.66 -30.92
N PRO A 90 -5.61 -30.90 -31.39
CA PRO A 90 -5.76 -29.49 -31.71
C PRO A 90 -6.98 -29.19 -32.59
N GLY A 91 -7.93 -28.42 -32.05
CA GLY A 91 -9.19 -28.06 -32.71
C GLY A 91 -10.39 -28.94 -32.36
N ASN A 92 -10.21 -30.02 -31.59
CA ASN A 92 -11.30 -30.84 -31.06
C ASN A 92 -10.93 -31.38 -29.66
N PHE A 93 -11.04 -30.51 -28.66
CA PHE A 93 -10.80 -30.86 -27.28
C PHE A 93 -12.10 -31.22 -26.57
N LYS A 94 -12.06 -32.30 -25.80
CA LYS A 94 -13.07 -32.66 -24.80
C LYS A 94 -12.47 -32.36 -23.42
N VAL A 95 -13.06 -31.42 -22.72
CA VAL A 95 -12.59 -30.97 -21.40
C VAL A 95 -13.61 -31.35 -20.34
N THR A 96 -13.15 -32.03 -19.29
CA THR A 96 -13.96 -32.36 -18.12
C THR A 96 -13.69 -31.32 -17.04
N LEU A 97 -14.75 -30.65 -16.59
CA LEU A 97 -14.70 -29.61 -15.55
C LEU A 97 -15.30 -30.14 -14.25
N ARG A 98 -14.61 -29.88 -13.14
CA ARG A 98 -15.13 -30.09 -11.78
C ARG A 98 -15.68 -28.77 -11.24
N LYS A 99 -17.01 -28.66 -11.14
CA LYS A 99 -17.70 -27.48 -10.57
C LYS A 99 -17.80 -27.61 -9.05
N LYS A 100 -17.24 -26.65 -8.31
CA LYS A 100 -17.36 -26.54 -6.85
C LYS A 100 -18.75 -26.04 -6.47
N PRO A 101 -19.32 -26.49 -5.34
CA PRO A 101 -20.63 -26.02 -4.88
C PRO A 101 -20.59 -24.52 -4.58
N ARG A 102 -21.51 -23.76 -5.20
CA ARG A 102 -21.68 -22.31 -4.92
C ARG A 102 -22.39 -22.05 -3.59
N TYR A 103 -23.08 -23.05 -3.04
CA TYR A 103 -23.97 -22.94 -1.87
C TYR A 103 -25.05 -21.85 -2.02
N VAL A 104 -25.34 -21.44 -3.26
CA VAL A 104 -26.39 -20.50 -3.66
C VAL A 104 -27.02 -21.04 -4.94
N ASP A 105 -28.35 -21.07 -4.99
CA ASP A 105 -29.13 -21.43 -6.17
C ASP A 105 -29.12 -20.26 -7.16
N GLU A 106 -28.51 -20.46 -8.33
CA GLU A 106 -28.31 -19.41 -9.35
C GLU A 106 -29.64 -18.93 -9.94
N GLU A 107 -30.65 -19.80 -10.06
CA GLU A 107 -31.96 -19.46 -10.63
C GLU A 107 -32.80 -18.62 -9.67
N LYS A 108 -32.60 -18.77 -8.36
CA LYS A 108 -33.32 -18.03 -7.32
C LYS A 108 -32.55 -16.83 -6.78
N CYS A 109 -31.32 -16.60 -7.27
CA CYS A 109 -30.47 -15.54 -6.76
C CYS A 109 -30.99 -14.16 -7.17
N THR A 110 -31.36 -13.34 -6.19
CA THR A 110 -31.82 -11.96 -6.41
C THR A 110 -30.73 -10.91 -6.18
N GLY A 111 -29.50 -11.32 -5.86
CA GLY A 111 -28.41 -10.40 -5.53
C GLY A 111 -28.53 -9.73 -4.14
N CYS A 112 -29.42 -10.21 -3.27
CA CYS A 112 -29.69 -9.63 -1.95
C CYS A 112 -28.52 -9.70 -0.93
N GLY A 113 -27.47 -10.48 -1.20
CA GLY A 113 -26.28 -10.56 -0.35
C GLY A 113 -26.41 -11.47 0.90
N THR A 114 -27.54 -12.15 1.11
CA THR A 114 -27.75 -13.09 2.24
C THR A 114 -26.72 -14.24 2.27
N CYS A 115 -26.18 -14.61 1.12
CA CYS A 115 -25.11 -15.60 1.01
C CYS A 115 -23.79 -15.10 1.61
N VAL A 116 -23.54 -13.79 1.59
CA VAL A 116 -22.32 -13.19 2.16
C VAL A 116 -22.40 -13.16 3.69
N SER A 117 -23.55 -12.79 4.26
CA SER A 117 -23.73 -12.75 5.73
C SER A 117 -23.70 -14.13 6.39
N ASN A 118 -24.18 -15.15 5.68
CA ASN A 118 -24.20 -16.54 6.12
C ASN A 118 -23.03 -17.39 5.59
N CYS A 119 -22.05 -16.77 4.93
CA CYS A 119 -20.92 -17.49 4.35
C CYS A 119 -20.15 -18.26 5.46
N PRO A 120 -20.09 -19.59 5.43
CA PRO A 120 -19.49 -20.39 6.51
C PRO A 120 -17.98 -20.16 6.66
N THR A 121 -17.32 -19.68 5.60
CA THR A 121 -15.90 -19.33 5.63
C THR A 121 -15.63 -17.91 6.14
N ARG A 122 -16.67 -17.07 6.35
CA ARG A 122 -16.73 -15.69 6.91
C ARG A 122 -15.52 -14.73 6.81
N ASN A 123 -14.46 -15.04 6.07
CA ASN A 123 -13.19 -14.30 6.02
C ASN A 123 -12.28 -14.80 4.88
N ARG A 124 -12.53 -14.37 3.63
CA ARG A 124 -11.44 -14.06 2.68
C ARG A 124 -11.78 -12.88 1.77
N VAL A 125 -12.40 -11.84 2.30
CA VAL A 125 -12.16 -10.46 1.82
C VAL A 125 -12.22 -9.51 3.03
N GLN A 126 -11.30 -9.72 3.97
CA GLN A 126 -10.60 -8.74 4.82
C GLN A 126 -9.89 -9.50 5.96
N PRO A 127 -8.63 -9.18 6.30
CA PRO A 127 -8.07 -9.60 7.57
C PRO A 127 -8.68 -8.71 8.66
N LEU A 128 -9.68 -9.22 9.37
CA LEU A 128 -10.23 -8.56 10.57
C LEU A 128 -10.47 -9.61 11.66
N GLU A 129 -9.39 -10.07 12.27
CA GLU A 129 -9.23 -9.79 13.69
C GLU A 129 -7.88 -9.07 13.85
N PRO A 130 -7.82 -7.93 14.56
CA PRO A 130 -6.53 -7.37 14.92
C PRO A 130 -5.83 -8.43 15.76
N SER A 131 -4.60 -8.79 15.36
CA SER A 131 -3.61 -9.26 16.34
C SER A 131 -3.78 -8.39 17.57
N PRO A 132 -3.81 -8.95 18.80
CA PRO A 132 -3.87 -8.14 20.00
C PRO A 132 -2.89 -6.98 19.80
N VAL A 133 -3.43 -5.77 19.85
CA VAL A 133 -2.63 -4.56 19.63
C VAL A 133 -1.79 -4.45 20.90
N GLU A 134 -0.72 -5.22 20.93
CA GLU A 134 0.33 -5.11 21.92
C GLU A 134 1.02 -3.80 21.60
N ILE A 135 0.58 -2.77 22.30
CA ILE A 135 1.35 -1.53 22.36
C ILE A 135 2.65 -1.92 23.05
N GLU A 136 3.76 -1.62 22.39
CA GLU A 136 5.08 -1.75 23.00
C GLU A 136 5.03 -1.05 24.37
N PRO A 137 5.50 -1.69 25.46
CA PRO A 137 5.34 -1.19 26.83
C PRO A 137 5.81 0.26 26.99
N GLU A 138 6.82 0.66 26.21
CA GLU A 138 7.41 2.00 26.17
C GLU A 138 6.39 3.10 25.82
N PHE A 139 5.40 2.81 24.98
CA PHE A 139 4.47 3.81 24.44
C PHE A 139 3.08 3.77 25.06
N ARG A 140 2.75 2.67 25.76
CA ARG A 140 1.40 2.34 26.19
C ARG A 140 0.75 3.43 27.04
N ASP A 141 1.39 3.83 28.12
CA ASP A 141 0.77 4.72 29.11
C ASP A 141 0.49 6.11 28.54
N LYS A 142 1.45 6.67 27.81
CA LYS A 142 1.32 8.00 27.18
C LYS A 142 0.30 8.02 26.05
N VAL A 143 0.26 6.98 25.21
CA VAL A 143 -0.73 6.90 24.11
C VAL A 143 -2.14 6.78 24.66
N ILE A 144 -2.35 5.99 25.72
CA ILE A 144 -3.65 5.87 26.38
C ILE A 144 -4.09 7.24 26.92
N GLU A 145 -3.20 7.97 27.59
CA GLU A 145 -3.51 9.30 28.12
C GLU A 145 -3.92 10.30 27.02
N ILE A 146 -3.15 10.37 25.92
CA ILE A 146 -3.41 11.27 24.78
C ILE A 146 -4.78 10.98 24.16
N VAL A 147 -5.10 9.70 23.98
CA VAL A 147 -6.38 9.27 23.39
C VAL A 147 -7.54 9.65 24.31
N GLN A 148 -7.44 9.39 25.61
CA GLN A 148 -8.51 9.72 26.56
C GLN A 148 -8.76 11.23 26.65
N ARG A 149 -7.70 12.05 26.62
CA ARG A 149 -7.79 13.51 26.68
C ARG A 149 -8.55 14.12 25.49
N ASN A 150 -8.39 13.52 24.31
CA ASN A 150 -8.93 14.08 23.06
C ASN A 150 -10.19 13.35 22.57
N LYS A 151 -10.61 12.25 23.20
CA LYS A 151 -11.73 11.39 22.74
C LYS A 151 -13.05 12.13 22.56
N ASN A 152 -13.32 13.14 23.39
CA ASN A 152 -14.59 13.88 23.40
C ASN A 152 -14.59 15.15 22.53
N ARG A 153 -13.54 15.40 21.72
CA ARG A 153 -13.48 16.56 20.82
C ARG A 153 -14.11 16.24 19.46
N GLU A 154 -14.70 17.25 18.82
CA GLU A 154 -15.09 17.14 17.41
C GLU A 154 -13.84 16.96 16.54
N GLY A 155 -13.77 15.87 15.78
CA GLY A 155 -12.60 15.52 14.97
C GLY A 155 -11.37 15.11 15.79
N PRO A 156 -11.44 14.06 16.64
CA PRO A 156 -10.41 13.74 17.62
C PRO A 156 -9.10 13.24 16.99
N LEU A 157 -9.13 12.79 15.74
CA LEU A 157 -8.00 12.11 15.10
C LEU A 157 -6.77 13.01 14.90
N MET A 158 -6.95 14.22 14.37
CA MET A 158 -5.80 15.11 14.08
C MET A 158 -5.06 15.55 15.37
N PRO A 159 -5.75 16.01 16.43
CA PRO A 159 -5.11 16.32 17.71
C PRO A 159 -4.36 15.12 18.31
N ILE A 160 -4.95 13.92 18.26
CA ILE A 160 -4.31 12.69 18.75
C ILE A 160 -3.01 12.42 17.99
N LEU A 161 -3.03 12.49 16.65
CA LEU A 161 -1.82 12.29 15.84
C LEU A 161 -0.76 13.37 16.10
N GLN A 162 -1.16 14.62 16.30
CA GLN A 162 -0.25 15.71 16.63
C GLN A 162 0.42 15.50 18.00
N GLU A 163 -0.33 15.11 19.04
CA GLU A 163 0.23 14.85 20.37
C GLU A 163 1.14 13.61 20.40
N ILE A 164 0.77 12.54 19.69
CA ILE A 164 1.64 11.35 19.55
C ILE A 164 2.94 11.75 18.85
N ASN A 165 2.85 12.48 17.74
CA ASN A 165 4.03 12.92 17.00
C ASN A 165 4.88 13.90 17.80
N ALA A 166 4.29 14.81 18.60
CA ALA A 166 5.04 15.70 19.48
C ALA A 166 5.78 14.95 20.59
N THR A 167 5.21 13.84 21.07
CA THR A 167 5.80 13.03 22.15
C THR A 167 6.94 12.14 21.64
N PHE A 168 6.74 11.51 20.48
CA PHE A 168 7.65 10.47 20.00
C PHE A 168 8.47 10.89 18.76
N ASN A 169 8.18 12.03 18.13
CA ASN A 169 8.72 12.48 16.83
C ASN A 169 8.38 11.56 15.63
N TYR A 170 7.52 10.57 15.85
CA TYR A 170 6.92 9.75 14.82
C TYR A 170 5.60 9.16 15.33
N LEU A 171 4.94 8.40 14.46
CA LEU A 171 3.69 7.71 14.71
C LEU A 171 3.96 6.19 14.70
N PRO A 172 4.15 5.56 15.87
CA PRO A 172 4.33 4.12 15.96
C PRO A 172 3.12 3.36 15.40
N GLU A 173 3.36 2.29 14.66
CA GLU A 173 2.27 1.49 14.08
C GLU A 173 1.33 0.93 15.16
N SER A 174 1.88 0.49 16.29
CA SER A 174 1.13 0.00 17.44
C SER A 174 0.21 1.08 18.04
N ALA A 175 0.69 2.33 18.11
CA ALA A 175 -0.10 3.47 18.54
C ALA A 175 -1.23 3.78 17.54
N LEU A 176 -0.95 3.78 16.23
CA LEU A 176 -1.98 4.04 15.21
C LEU A 176 -3.08 2.97 15.20
N ARG A 177 -2.72 1.70 15.39
CA ARG A 177 -3.67 0.59 15.54
C ARG A 177 -4.55 0.75 16.79
N TYR A 178 -3.97 1.22 17.89
CA TYR A 178 -4.72 1.50 19.10
C TYR A 178 -5.69 2.68 18.91
N VAL A 179 -5.23 3.77 18.28
CA VAL A 179 -6.09 4.92 17.95
C VAL A 179 -7.25 4.49 17.06
N ALA A 180 -7.01 3.67 16.03
CA ALA A 180 -8.06 3.13 15.16
C ALA A 180 -9.16 2.41 15.96
N ARG A 181 -8.76 1.58 16.93
CA ARG A 181 -9.67 0.84 17.79
C ARG A 181 -10.49 1.76 18.71
N GLU A 182 -9.85 2.73 19.35
CA GLU A 182 -10.51 3.59 20.34
C GLU A 182 -11.39 4.68 19.73
N THR A 183 -11.03 5.18 18.56
CA THR A 183 -11.75 6.27 17.87
C THR A 183 -12.78 5.77 16.87
N GLY A 184 -12.72 4.50 16.48
CA GLY A 184 -13.59 3.90 15.45
C GLY A 184 -13.19 4.25 14.00
N TYR A 185 -12.15 5.07 13.78
CA TYR A 185 -11.62 5.31 12.44
C TYR A 185 -10.90 4.08 11.89
N SER A 186 -11.03 3.81 10.59
CA SER A 186 -10.27 2.71 9.96
C SER A 186 -8.77 3.03 9.93
N LEU A 187 -7.92 2.02 10.18
CA LEU A 187 -6.46 2.18 10.10
C LEU A 187 -6.03 2.75 8.73
N THR A 188 -6.70 2.35 7.65
CA THR A 188 -6.46 2.90 6.31
C THR A 188 -6.71 4.41 6.25
N HIS A 189 -7.77 4.90 6.89
CA HIS A 189 -8.05 6.34 6.96
C HIS A 189 -6.98 7.09 7.75
N ILE A 190 -6.53 6.53 8.88
CA ILE A 190 -5.47 7.09 9.70
C ILE A 190 -4.13 7.13 8.93
N LEU A 191 -3.78 6.03 8.27
CA LEU A 191 -2.55 5.94 7.47
C LEU A 191 -2.57 6.93 6.31
N LYS A 192 -3.72 7.10 5.63
CA LYS A 192 -3.86 8.13 4.59
C LYS A 192 -3.47 9.51 5.11
N ILE A 193 -3.97 9.90 6.27
CA ILE A 193 -3.64 11.18 6.91
C ILE A 193 -2.16 11.23 7.31
N ALA A 194 -1.66 10.19 7.98
CA ALA A 194 -0.28 10.10 8.45
C ALA A 194 0.76 10.19 7.31
N THR A 195 0.44 9.65 6.13
CA THR A 195 1.32 9.71 4.95
C THR A 195 1.13 10.98 4.12
N PHE A 196 -0.02 11.66 4.24
CA PHE A 196 -0.33 12.85 3.45
C PHE A 196 0.34 14.12 4.01
N TYR A 197 0.36 14.29 5.34
CA TYR A 197 0.97 15.46 5.97
C TYR A 197 2.46 15.25 6.22
N SER A 198 3.29 16.14 5.67
CA SER A 198 4.76 16.11 5.81
C SER A 198 5.26 16.26 7.26
N ALA A 199 4.45 16.87 8.13
CA ALA A 199 4.74 17.02 9.55
C ALA A 199 4.81 15.68 10.30
N PHE A 200 4.13 14.64 9.79
CA PHE A 200 4.12 13.32 10.40
C PHE A 200 5.21 12.40 9.83
N SER A 201 5.55 11.39 10.62
CA SER A 201 6.44 10.31 10.20
C SER A 201 5.91 8.98 10.68
N ILE A 202 5.83 7.99 9.82
CA ILE A 202 5.56 6.60 10.21
C ILE A 202 6.84 5.85 10.58
N THR A 203 8.00 6.35 10.15
CA THR A 203 9.31 5.82 10.54
C THR A 203 9.85 6.62 11.74
N PRO A 204 10.55 5.96 12.68
CA PRO A 204 11.17 6.63 13.82
C PRO A 204 12.04 7.81 13.37
N ARG A 205 11.81 8.98 13.95
CA ARG A 205 12.68 10.15 13.81
C ARG A 205 13.32 10.47 15.15
N GLY A 206 14.57 10.87 15.12
CA GLY A 206 15.29 11.36 16.26
C GLY A 206 14.84 12.76 16.62
N LYS A 207 15.19 13.19 17.84
CA LYS A 207 14.93 14.54 18.34
C LYS A 207 15.54 15.65 17.45
N TYR A 208 16.67 15.38 16.84
CA TYR A 208 17.38 16.31 15.95
C TYR A 208 17.49 15.72 14.54
N ILE A 209 16.78 16.35 13.61
CA ILE A 209 16.81 15.99 12.19
C ILE A 209 17.90 16.82 11.51
N ILE A 210 18.98 16.17 11.12
CA ILE A 210 20.10 16.77 10.39
C ILE A 210 19.81 16.64 8.89
N ASN A 211 19.44 17.75 8.28
CA ASN A 211 19.25 17.88 6.84
C ASN A 211 20.53 18.43 6.20
N VAL A 212 21.24 17.60 5.44
CA VAL A 212 22.44 17.98 4.70
C VAL A 212 22.06 18.39 3.28
N CYS A 213 22.40 19.61 2.87
CA CYS A 213 22.13 20.06 1.51
C CYS A 213 23.08 19.37 0.51
N VAL A 214 22.52 18.53 -0.35
CA VAL A 214 23.22 17.87 -1.47
C VAL A 214 22.88 18.54 -2.82
N GLY A 215 22.41 19.78 -2.79
CA GLY A 215 22.19 20.59 -3.98
C GLY A 215 23.50 20.98 -4.67
N THR A 216 23.42 21.40 -5.94
CA THR A 216 24.58 21.61 -6.82
C THR A 216 25.70 22.43 -6.17
N THR A 217 25.39 23.57 -5.57
CA THR A 217 26.39 24.46 -4.95
C THR A 217 27.05 23.82 -3.72
N CYS A 218 26.29 23.09 -2.90
CA CYS A 218 26.84 22.40 -1.74
C CYS A 218 27.66 21.18 -2.16
N TYR A 219 27.18 20.44 -3.17
CA TYR A 219 27.88 19.28 -3.73
C TYR A 219 29.27 19.66 -4.28
N VAL A 220 29.36 20.72 -5.09
CA VAL A 220 30.66 21.21 -5.61
C VAL A 220 31.60 21.66 -4.49
N ARG A 221 31.08 22.07 -3.34
CA ARG A 221 31.86 22.45 -2.15
C ARG A 221 32.16 21.27 -1.20
N GLY A 222 31.88 20.03 -1.60
CA GLY A 222 32.23 18.84 -0.83
C GLY A 222 31.16 18.39 0.17
N ALA A 223 29.88 18.67 -0.07
CA ALA A 223 28.80 18.20 0.79
C ALA A 223 28.62 16.68 0.78
N ASP A 224 29.09 15.98 -0.26
CA ASP A 224 29.21 14.53 -0.32
C ASP A 224 30.09 13.99 0.82
N LYS A 225 31.30 14.55 0.97
CA LYS A 225 32.24 14.20 2.05
C LYS A 225 31.70 14.58 3.42
N LEU A 226 30.94 15.67 3.49
CA LEU A 226 30.28 16.10 4.71
C LEU A 226 29.22 15.08 5.14
N MET A 227 28.40 14.60 4.19
CA MET A 227 27.40 13.56 4.42
C MET A 227 28.02 12.24 4.88
N GLU A 228 29.09 11.80 4.21
CA GLU A 228 29.88 10.63 4.63
C GLU A 228 30.40 10.78 6.06
N ARG A 229 30.90 11.97 6.41
CA ARG A 229 31.38 12.23 7.76
C ARG A 229 30.27 12.12 8.82
N PHE A 230 29.07 12.61 8.52
CA PHE A 230 27.92 12.44 9.43
C PHE A 230 27.53 10.97 9.58
N MET A 231 27.55 10.20 8.48
CA MET A 231 27.28 8.75 8.51
C MET A 231 28.29 8.00 9.38
N ASP A 232 29.58 8.33 9.26
CA ASP A 232 30.65 7.70 10.05
C ASP A 232 30.55 8.00 11.55
N GLU A 233 30.29 9.27 11.90
CA GLU A 233 30.22 9.70 13.31
C GLU A 233 28.96 9.20 14.02
N LEU A 234 27.83 9.15 13.31
CA LEU A 234 26.56 8.67 13.87
C LEU A 234 26.36 7.16 13.69
N LYS A 235 27.19 6.50 12.87
CA LYS A 235 27.11 5.07 12.51
C LYS A 235 25.75 4.67 11.93
N ILE A 236 25.17 5.53 11.10
CA ILE A 236 23.88 5.34 10.41
C ILE A 236 24.00 5.68 8.94
N LYS A 237 23.06 5.21 8.12
CA LYS A 237 22.95 5.58 6.70
C LYS A 237 22.05 6.80 6.48
N GLU A 238 22.09 7.34 5.27
CA GLU A 238 21.11 8.36 4.85
C GLU A 238 19.68 7.84 5.01
N GLY A 239 18.84 8.63 5.69
CA GLY A 239 17.43 8.32 5.95
C GLY A 239 17.19 7.53 7.24
N GLU A 240 18.24 7.05 7.89
CA GLU A 240 18.14 6.30 9.15
C GLU A 240 18.19 7.22 10.38
N THR A 241 17.77 6.64 11.51
CA THR A 241 17.76 7.28 12.82
C THR A 241 18.66 6.47 13.74
N THR A 242 19.43 7.15 14.59
CA THR A 242 20.32 6.52 15.55
C THR A 242 19.55 5.65 16.56
N PRO A 243 20.14 4.56 17.09
CA PRO A 243 19.46 3.67 18.05
C PRO A 243 18.99 4.36 19.33
N ASP A 244 19.67 5.45 19.73
CA ASP A 244 19.32 6.30 20.86
C ASP A 244 18.18 7.29 20.57
N ARG A 245 17.62 7.28 19.35
CA ARG A 245 16.56 8.19 18.87
C ARG A 245 16.91 9.68 19.05
N LEU A 246 18.20 10.03 19.08
CA LEU A 246 18.64 11.42 19.16
C LEU A 246 18.76 12.08 17.79
N PHE A 247 19.30 11.40 16.78
CA PHE A 247 19.60 11.98 15.48
C PHE A 247 18.97 11.22 14.33
N THR A 248 18.42 11.95 13.36
CA THR A 248 18.06 11.43 12.03
C THR A 248 18.86 12.16 10.98
N LEU A 249 19.51 11.43 10.08
CA LEU A 249 20.30 12.04 9.00
C LEU A 249 19.54 11.96 7.67
N ARG A 250 19.38 13.09 6.99
CA ARG A 250 18.71 13.16 5.68
C ARG A 250 19.48 14.02 4.70
N GLY A 251 19.62 13.55 3.46
CA GLY A 251 20.01 14.41 2.34
C GLY A 251 18.81 15.17 1.81
N VAL A 252 18.93 16.49 1.67
CA VAL A 252 17.92 17.35 1.05
C VAL A 252 18.48 18.03 -0.19
N ARG A 253 17.62 18.24 -1.20
CA ARG A 253 18.06 18.83 -2.48
C ARG A 253 18.46 20.29 -2.36
N CYS A 254 17.75 21.09 -1.56
CA CYS A 254 18.06 22.50 -1.40
C CYS A 254 17.53 23.03 -0.06
N ILE A 255 18.34 23.82 0.64
CA ILE A 255 17.96 24.55 1.85
C ILE A 255 17.73 26.05 1.53
N GLY A 256 18.08 26.50 0.33
CA GLY A 256 17.92 27.90 -0.11
C GLY A 256 19.05 28.84 0.32
N CYS A 257 20.06 28.37 1.05
CA CYS A 257 21.16 29.19 1.58
C CYS A 257 22.47 29.04 0.78
N CYS A 258 22.43 29.22 -0.55
CA CYS A 258 23.60 28.98 -1.43
C CYS A 258 24.84 29.82 -1.05
N GLY A 259 24.66 31.03 -0.52
CA GLY A 259 25.77 31.89 -0.04
C GLY A 259 26.52 31.32 1.17
N LEU A 260 25.91 30.40 1.90
CA LEU A 260 26.45 29.74 3.09
C LEU A 260 26.91 28.30 2.81
N ALA A 261 26.98 27.87 1.55
CA ALA A 261 27.37 26.50 1.22
C ALA A 261 28.83 26.19 1.64
N PRO A 262 29.15 24.98 2.17
CA PRO A 262 28.23 23.89 2.50
C PRO A 262 27.31 24.23 3.68
N ALA A 263 26.01 24.00 3.51
CA ALA A 263 24.99 24.34 4.50
C ALA A 263 24.25 23.08 4.95
N ILE A 264 23.97 23.01 6.24
CA ILE A 264 23.11 21.98 6.85
C ILE A 264 22.04 22.67 7.68
N MET A 265 20.96 21.96 7.96
CA MET A 265 19.89 22.44 8.83
C MET A 265 19.61 21.36 9.87
N VAL A 266 19.74 21.72 11.14
CA VAL A 266 19.36 20.83 12.26
C VAL A 266 18.03 21.33 12.81
N ASN A 267 16.97 20.57 12.58
CA ASN A 267 15.59 21.01 12.77
C ASN A 267 15.30 22.32 12.02
N GLU A 268 15.27 23.47 12.71
CA GLU A 268 15.05 24.80 12.14
C GLU A 268 16.31 25.67 12.11
N GLU A 269 17.40 25.25 12.76
CA GLU A 269 18.65 26.02 12.86
C GLU A 269 19.56 25.73 11.65
N VAL A 270 19.89 26.78 10.89
CA VAL A 270 20.76 26.68 9.71
C VAL A 270 22.22 26.91 10.10
N HIS A 271 23.07 25.95 9.76
CA HIS A 271 24.52 26.05 9.92
C HIS A 271 25.18 26.22 8.55
N GLY A 272 25.88 27.33 8.39
CA GLY A 272 26.57 27.69 7.15
C GLY A 272 28.07 27.48 7.21
N LYS A 273 28.71 27.34 6.04
CA LYS A 273 30.16 27.18 5.86
C LYS A 273 30.72 26.04 6.71
N VAL A 274 29.96 24.95 6.82
CA VAL A 274 30.32 23.82 7.67
C VAL A 274 31.49 23.05 7.07
N THR A 275 32.50 22.81 7.89
CA THR A 275 33.69 22.03 7.54
C THR A 275 33.66 20.65 8.20
N ILE A 276 34.42 19.70 7.65
CA ILE A 276 34.49 18.31 8.14
C ILE A 276 34.82 18.22 9.65
N PRO A 277 35.76 19.02 10.22
CA PRO A 277 36.02 18.99 11.67
C PRO A 277 34.83 19.45 12.52
N GLN A 278 34.08 20.44 12.04
CA GLN A 278 32.94 21.02 12.77
C GLN A 278 31.76 20.04 12.90
N VAL A 279 31.70 18.98 12.08
CA VAL A 279 30.66 17.93 12.21
C VAL A 279 30.61 17.36 13.63
N LYS A 280 31.78 17.05 14.22
CA LYS A 280 31.86 16.52 15.59
C LYS A 280 31.38 17.54 16.63
N GLU A 281 31.75 18.80 16.43
CA GLU A 281 31.38 19.89 17.33
C GLU A 281 29.86 20.10 17.33
N ILE A 282 29.24 20.08 16.15
CA ILE A 282 27.80 20.22 15.97
C ILE A 282 27.05 19.04 16.62
N ILE A 283 27.48 17.80 16.37
CA ILE A 283 26.86 16.62 17.01
C ILE A 283 26.98 16.71 18.53
N ASN A 284 28.16 17.07 19.06
CA ASN A 284 28.38 17.16 20.50
C ASN A 284 27.61 18.32 21.15
N LYS A 285 27.41 19.44 20.45
CA LYS A 285 26.56 20.55 20.90
C LYS A 285 25.14 20.04 21.16
N TYR A 286 24.52 19.39 20.16
CA TYR A 286 23.16 18.89 20.29
C TYR A 286 23.04 17.69 21.24
N LYS A 287 24.08 16.85 21.39
CA LYS A 287 24.12 15.81 22.43
C LYS A 287 24.08 16.41 23.85
N LYS A 288 24.78 17.52 24.09
CA LYS A 288 24.78 18.21 25.38
C LYS A 288 23.45 18.91 25.68
N GLU A 289 22.79 19.45 24.66
CA GLU A 289 21.45 20.05 24.79
C GLU A 289 20.34 18.99 24.97
N ALA A 290 20.62 17.74 24.64
CA ALA A 290 19.68 16.63 24.81
C ALA A 290 19.73 15.96 26.19
N ALA A 291 20.87 16.07 26.87
CA ALA A 291 21.14 15.52 28.20
C ALA A 291 20.55 16.42 29.30
#